data_AF-A0A7C4GT92-F1
#
_entry.id   AF-A0A7C4GT92-F1
#
_cell.length_a   1.000
_cell.length_b   1.000
_cell.length_c   1.000
_cell.angle_alpha   90.00
_cell.angle_beta   90.00
_cell.angle_gamma   90.00
#
_symmetry.space_group_name_H-M   'P 1'
#
loop_
_entity.id
_entity.type
_entity.pdbx_description
1 polymer ?
#
loop_
_entity_poly.entity_id
_entity_poly.type
_entity_poly.pdbx_seq_one_letter_code
_entity_poly.pdbx_strand_id
1 'polypeptide(L)'
;SLHCTSAPLQMDGNSMEAALEFSKAGIPVMFFGMPQPGATGPVTLAGSLVVNNAEVLGCLTLTQLVCPGAPVIYGAGIAVFDMKTLKRAGGGPEHGLTGAAAGELARYYGMPSIVGGFVSTAKTPGAQACYEKFASGFPPVFSGCSMIAGIGLLDDCTTLAFEEILIDAEIVKIVFRIAQGIEVNDNTLALDIIRKVGPGGNFLAERHTLQNLRREHFIPELTDRRSFEAWIKDGGKDLVRIAKEKVKVILQTHQVQPLEKDVQKEIKRIIERAEKDLAT
;
A
#
# COMPACT_ATOMS: atom_id res chain seq x y z
N SER A 1 11.08 8.17 9.86
CA SER A 1 11.93 8.54 8.70
C SER A 1 12.20 7.31 7.84
N LEU A 2 12.23 7.46 6.51
CA LEU A 2 12.49 6.37 5.54
C LEU A 2 13.88 6.51 4.93
N HIS A 3 14.66 5.44 5.01
CA HIS A 3 16.04 5.40 4.56
C HIS A 3 16.27 4.17 3.69
N CYS A 4 16.66 4.38 2.44
CA CYS A 4 17.01 3.27 1.55
C CYS A 4 18.48 2.88 1.76
N THR A 5 18.75 1.57 1.71
CA THR A 5 20.09 1.06 1.50
C THR A 5 20.44 1.12 0.02
N SER A 6 21.73 1.12 -0.30
CA SER A 6 22.23 1.08 -1.67
C SER A 6 22.58 -0.36 -2.01
N ALA A 7 21.63 -1.07 -2.63
CA ALA A 7 21.86 -2.45 -3.00
C ALA A 7 22.90 -2.59 -4.13
N PRO A 8 23.80 -3.60 -4.10
CA PRO A 8 23.94 -4.61 -3.05
C PRO A 8 24.87 -4.19 -1.89
N LEU A 9 24.41 -4.41 -0.65
CA LEU A 9 25.19 -4.45 0.58
C LEU A 9 25.90 -3.14 0.97
N GLN A 10 25.31 -1.98 0.64
CA GLN A 10 25.86 -0.69 1.03
C GLN A 10 24.87 0.14 1.86
N MET A 11 25.44 0.92 2.78
CA MET A 11 24.73 1.92 3.57
C MET A 11 25.25 3.29 3.16
N ASP A 12 24.36 4.18 2.72
CA ASP A 12 24.72 5.56 2.45
C ASP A 12 24.98 6.30 3.78
N GLY A 13 26.15 6.94 3.89
CA GLY A 13 26.58 7.60 5.13
C GLY A 13 25.63 8.72 5.56
N ASN A 14 25.19 9.56 4.63
CA ASN A 14 24.29 10.68 4.91
C ASN A 14 22.91 10.18 5.34
N SER A 15 22.39 9.14 4.66
CA SER A 15 21.13 8.49 5.02
C SER A 15 21.21 7.86 6.41
N MET A 16 22.32 7.20 6.75
CA MET A 16 22.52 6.61 8.08
C MET A 16 22.66 7.67 9.17
N GLU A 17 23.40 8.76 8.93
CA GLU A 17 23.52 9.86 9.87
C GLU A 17 22.14 10.47 10.18
N ALA A 18 21.35 10.78 9.15
CA ALA A 18 19.99 11.25 9.32
C ALA A 18 19.12 10.24 10.10
N ALA A 19 19.21 8.94 9.79
CA ALA A 19 18.48 7.90 10.52
C ALA A 19 18.86 7.86 12.01
N LEU A 20 20.13 8.04 12.33
CA LEU A 20 20.59 8.08 13.71
C LEU A 20 20.11 9.34 14.44
N GLU A 21 20.08 10.51 13.80
CA GLU A 21 19.51 11.72 14.38
C GLU A 21 18.00 11.58 14.67
N PHE A 22 17.24 11.00 13.74
CA PHE A 22 15.83 10.67 13.99
C PHE A 22 15.67 9.66 15.14
N SER A 23 16.55 8.66 15.21
CA SER A 23 16.52 7.64 16.26
C SER A 23 16.80 8.25 17.64
N LYS A 24 17.77 9.17 17.77
CA LYS A 24 18.05 9.91 19.01
C LYS A 24 16.85 10.75 19.48
N ALA A 25 16.06 11.26 18.53
CA ALA A 25 14.83 11.99 18.80
C ALA A 25 13.62 11.08 19.11
N GLY A 26 13.80 9.75 19.13
CA GLY A 26 12.73 8.78 19.36
C GLY A 26 11.76 8.62 18.18
N ILE A 27 12.11 9.12 16.99
CA ILE A 27 11.29 9.01 15.79
C ILE A 27 11.57 7.65 15.13
N PRO A 28 10.54 6.83 14.84
CA PRO A 28 10.73 5.54 14.16
C PRO A 28 11.45 5.69 12.82
N VAL A 29 12.46 4.86 12.60
CA VAL A 29 13.20 4.78 11.33
C VAL A 29 12.89 3.49 10.61
N MET A 30 12.77 3.54 9.29
CA MET A 30 12.59 2.36 8.46
C MET A 30 13.75 2.26 7.49
N PHE A 31 14.34 1.06 7.41
CA PHE A 31 15.41 0.76 6.46
C PHE A 31 14.83 -0.07 5.33
N PHE A 32 14.90 0.46 4.12
CA PHE A 32 14.18 -0.03 2.96
C PHE A 32 15.14 -0.55 1.90
N GLY A 33 15.37 -1.87 1.88
CA GLY A 33 16.19 -2.51 0.86
C GLY A 33 15.44 -2.67 -0.45
N MET A 34 16.15 -2.48 -1.56
CA MET A 34 15.59 -2.59 -2.91
C MET A 34 16.53 -3.32 -3.88
N PRO A 35 17.08 -4.50 -3.53
CA PRO A 35 17.79 -5.29 -4.50
C PRO A 35 16.85 -5.63 -5.66
N GLN A 36 17.34 -5.49 -6.87
CA GLN A 36 16.63 -5.84 -8.09
C GLN A 36 17.15 -7.19 -8.57
N PRO A 37 16.35 -8.28 -8.48
CA PRO A 37 16.74 -9.57 -8.99
C PRO A 37 17.22 -9.47 -10.44
N GLY A 38 18.49 -9.79 -10.67
CA GLY A 38 19.14 -9.76 -11.98
C GLY A 38 20.01 -8.52 -12.24
N ALA A 39 20.02 -7.55 -11.33
CA ALA A 39 20.86 -6.34 -11.43
C ALA A 39 21.61 -6.08 -10.10
N THR A 40 20.94 -5.48 -9.12
CA THR A 40 21.53 -5.14 -7.80
C THR A 40 21.34 -6.25 -6.76
N GLY A 41 20.77 -7.39 -7.16
CA GLY A 41 20.72 -8.62 -6.38
C GLY A 41 20.72 -9.86 -7.29
N PRO A 42 20.94 -11.07 -6.73
CA PRO A 42 20.84 -12.32 -7.49
C PRO A 42 19.48 -12.45 -8.18
N VAL A 43 19.45 -12.97 -9.40
CA VAL A 43 18.20 -13.14 -10.18
C VAL A 43 17.17 -14.03 -9.47
N THR A 44 17.60 -14.88 -8.54
CA THR A 44 16.71 -15.68 -7.71
C THR A 44 16.07 -14.83 -6.62
N LEU A 45 14.75 -14.96 -6.45
CA LEU A 45 14.01 -14.16 -5.46
C LEU A 45 14.52 -14.36 -4.04
N ALA A 46 14.83 -15.62 -3.66
CA ALA A 46 15.41 -15.93 -2.36
C ALA A 46 16.79 -15.27 -2.16
N GLY A 47 17.64 -15.26 -3.21
CA GLY A 47 18.95 -14.61 -3.13
C GLY A 47 18.83 -13.10 -2.93
N SER A 48 17.91 -12.45 -3.65
CA SER A 48 17.65 -11.01 -3.47
C SER A 48 17.00 -10.70 -2.11
N LEU A 49 16.14 -11.58 -1.58
CA LEU A 49 15.63 -11.47 -0.22
C LEU A 49 16.75 -11.55 0.82
N VAL A 50 17.74 -12.43 0.65
CA VAL A 50 18.91 -12.51 1.54
C VAL A 50 19.70 -11.20 1.53
N VAL A 51 19.90 -10.60 0.35
CA VAL A 51 20.58 -9.29 0.23
C VAL A 51 19.80 -8.21 0.99
N ASN A 52 18.49 -8.09 0.74
CA ASN A 52 17.62 -7.15 1.46
C ASN A 52 17.72 -7.35 2.97
N ASN A 53 17.64 -8.61 3.41
CA ASN A 53 17.67 -8.96 4.82
C ASN A 53 18.99 -8.58 5.48
N ALA A 54 20.12 -8.85 4.82
CA ALA A 54 21.44 -8.47 5.31
C ALA A 54 21.58 -6.94 5.45
N GLU A 55 21.09 -6.17 4.46
CA GLU A 55 21.11 -4.71 4.50
C GLU A 55 20.29 -4.15 5.66
N VAL A 56 19.03 -4.59 5.80
CA VAL A 56 18.12 -4.12 6.86
C VAL A 56 18.65 -4.48 8.24
N LEU A 57 19.14 -5.71 8.44
CA LEU A 57 19.71 -6.14 9.73
C LEU A 57 21.03 -5.44 10.05
N GLY A 58 21.83 -5.11 9.04
CA GLY A 58 23.03 -4.29 9.21
C GLY A 58 22.68 -2.90 9.73
N CYS A 59 21.73 -2.22 9.09
CA CYS A 59 21.27 -0.90 9.52
C CYS A 59 20.64 -0.95 10.92
N LEU A 60 19.80 -1.96 11.19
CA LEU A 60 19.23 -2.21 12.51
C LEU A 60 20.33 -2.34 13.57
N THR A 61 21.34 -3.17 13.31
CA THR A 61 22.44 -3.40 14.26
C THR A 61 23.17 -2.09 14.56
N LEU A 62 23.52 -1.32 13.53
CA LEU A 62 24.17 -0.02 13.70
C LEU A 62 23.31 0.95 14.51
N THR A 63 22.01 1.04 14.19
CA THR A 63 21.07 1.88 14.95
C THR A 63 20.98 1.46 16.41
N GLN A 64 20.88 0.17 16.72
CA GLN A 64 20.79 -0.30 18.10
C GLN A 64 22.10 -0.14 18.88
N LEU A 65 23.27 -0.17 18.21
CA LEU A 65 24.56 0.09 18.85
C LEU A 65 24.69 1.56 19.27
N VAL A 66 24.17 2.48 18.47
CA VAL A 66 24.25 3.94 18.74
C VAL A 66 23.10 4.41 19.63
N CYS A 67 21.89 3.90 19.39
CA CYS A 67 20.65 4.28 20.05
C CYS A 67 19.89 3.02 20.51
N PRO A 68 20.31 2.35 21.60
CA PRO A 68 19.62 1.16 22.10
C PRO A 68 18.13 1.42 22.37
N GLY A 69 17.26 0.56 21.82
CA GLY A 69 15.82 0.67 21.97
C GLY A 69 15.14 1.62 20.97
N ALA A 70 15.88 2.22 20.03
CA ALA A 70 15.28 3.03 18.97
C ALA A 70 14.28 2.20 18.13
N PRO A 71 13.09 2.74 17.82
CA PRO A 71 12.09 2.02 17.02
C PRO A 71 12.53 1.90 15.56
N VAL A 72 12.65 0.66 15.07
CA VAL A 72 13.03 0.35 13.68
C VAL A 72 11.95 -0.48 12.98
N ILE A 73 11.66 -0.15 11.73
CA ILE A 73 10.71 -0.85 10.85
C ILE A 73 11.48 -1.57 9.74
N TYR A 74 11.13 -2.83 9.49
CA TYR A 74 11.72 -3.65 8.42
C TYR A 74 11.15 -3.23 7.07
N GLY A 75 12.00 -2.78 6.14
CA GLY A 75 11.58 -2.31 4.82
C GLY A 75 12.02 -3.21 3.67
N ALA A 76 11.16 -3.39 2.66
CA ALA A 76 11.52 -4.11 1.43
C ALA A 76 10.76 -3.61 0.19
N GLY A 77 11.49 -3.37 -0.90
CA GLY A 77 10.95 -2.94 -2.20
C GLY A 77 11.52 -3.74 -3.38
N ILE A 78 11.67 -5.04 -3.19
CA ILE A 78 12.32 -5.96 -4.13
C ILE A 78 11.46 -6.11 -5.40
N ALA A 79 11.95 -5.60 -6.53
CA ALA A 79 11.28 -5.73 -7.81
C ALA A 79 12.28 -6.18 -8.86
N VAL A 80 11.85 -7.11 -9.73
CA VAL A 80 12.72 -7.67 -10.77
C VAL A 80 13.22 -6.59 -11.72
N PHE A 81 14.42 -6.82 -12.26
CA PHE A 81 14.91 -6.06 -13.39
C PHE A 81 14.49 -6.78 -14.67
N ASP A 82 13.62 -6.14 -15.45
CA ASP A 82 13.18 -6.69 -16.73
C ASP A 82 14.34 -6.65 -17.73
N MET A 83 14.87 -7.83 -18.06
CA MET A 83 16.06 -7.99 -18.91
C MET A 83 15.83 -7.57 -20.36
N LYS A 84 14.57 -7.51 -20.81
CA LYS A 84 14.24 -7.14 -22.19
C LYS A 84 14.21 -5.63 -22.37
N THR A 85 13.67 -4.92 -21.38
CA THR A 85 13.46 -3.47 -21.40
C THR A 85 14.53 -2.71 -20.62
N LEU A 86 15.35 -3.42 -19.85
CA LEU A 86 16.38 -2.89 -18.96
C LEU A 86 15.81 -1.89 -17.95
N LYS A 87 14.63 -2.22 -17.40
CA LYS A 87 13.90 -1.39 -16.45
C LYS A 87 13.47 -2.17 -15.23
N ARG A 88 13.27 -1.48 -14.12
CA ARG A 88 12.61 -2.03 -12.94
C ARG A 88 11.15 -2.37 -13.30
N ALA A 89 10.68 -3.53 -12.85
CA ALA A 89 9.31 -3.98 -13.06
C ALA A 89 8.62 -4.29 -11.73
N GLY A 90 8.22 -3.25 -10.99
CA GLY A 90 7.54 -3.39 -9.69
C GLY A 90 6.10 -3.89 -9.76
N GLY A 91 5.48 -3.86 -10.94
CA GLY A 91 4.13 -4.42 -11.15
C GLY A 91 4.09 -5.94 -11.32
N GLY A 92 5.24 -6.61 -11.35
CA GLY A 92 5.34 -8.05 -11.52
C GLY A 92 4.88 -8.86 -10.30
N PRO A 93 4.43 -10.11 -10.48
CA PRO A 93 4.01 -10.99 -9.38
C PRO A 93 5.13 -11.26 -8.36
N GLU A 94 6.39 -11.21 -8.79
CA GLU A 94 7.57 -11.36 -7.93
C GLU A 94 7.64 -10.28 -6.84
N HIS A 95 7.14 -9.08 -7.12
CA HIS A 95 7.07 -8.01 -6.13
C HIS A 95 6.11 -8.36 -4.99
N GLY A 96 4.95 -8.94 -5.32
CA GLY A 96 4.01 -9.45 -4.33
C GLY A 96 4.60 -10.60 -3.50
N LEU A 97 5.23 -11.57 -4.15
CA LEU A 97 5.86 -12.72 -3.45
C LEU A 97 6.96 -12.29 -2.48
N THR A 98 7.86 -11.41 -2.94
CA THR A 98 8.96 -10.91 -2.11
C THR A 98 8.48 -9.98 -1.01
N GLY A 99 7.45 -9.16 -1.26
CA GLY A 99 6.78 -8.37 -0.24
C GLY A 99 6.14 -9.22 0.86
N ALA A 100 5.47 -10.32 0.49
CA ALA A 100 4.92 -11.28 1.45
C ALA A 100 6.03 -11.92 2.30
N ALA A 101 7.09 -12.41 1.67
CA ALA A 101 8.23 -13.02 2.36
C ALA A 101 8.93 -12.03 3.31
N ALA A 102 9.09 -10.76 2.89
CA ALA A 102 9.61 -9.69 3.74
C ALA A 102 8.73 -9.45 4.97
N GLY A 103 7.40 -9.53 4.82
CA GLY A 103 6.45 -9.50 5.94
C GLY A 103 6.67 -10.63 6.94
N GLU A 104 6.90 -11.86 6.46
CA GLU A 104 7.19 -13.01 7.31
C GLU A 104 8.52 -12.84 8.05
N LEU A 105 9.56 -12.37 7.37
CA LEU A 105 10.86 -12.07 7.98
C LEU A 105 10.76 -11.00 9.06
N ALA A 106 10.03 -9.91 8.78
CA ALA A 106 9.81 -8.84 9.76
C ALA A 106 9.15 -9.39 11.04
N ARG A 107 8.12 -10.24 10.90
CA ARG A 107 7.49 -10.91 12.05
C ARG A 107 8.44 -11.85 12.78
N TYR A 108 9.26 -12.60 12.05
CA TYR A 108 10.27 -13.46 12.66
C TYR A 108 11.22 -12.67 13.57
N TYR A 109 11.59 -11.44 13.17
CA TYR A 109 12.40 -10.53 13.98
C TYR A 109 11.60 -9.73 15.02
N GLY A 110 10.28 -9.92 15.11
CA GLY A 110 9.42 -9.15 16.02
C GLY A 110 9.30 -7.66 15.65
N MET A 111 9.47 -7.32 14.38
CA MET A 111 9.44 -5.95 13.87
C MET A 111 8.19 -5.66 13.03
N PRO A 112 7.68 -4.41 13.05
CA PRO A 112 6.72 -3.96 12.04
C PRO A 112 7.38 -3.92 10.66
N SER A 113 6.60 -4.11 9.60
CA SER A 113 7.08 -4.07 8.22
C SER A 113 6.51 -2.91 7.41
N ILE A 114 7.29 -2.43 6.45
CA ILE A 114 6.82 -1.63 5.32
C ILE A 114 7.32 -2.26 4.03
N VAL A 115 6.41 -2.56 3.10
CA VAL A 115 6.79 -3.15 1.82
C VAL A 115 6.24 -2.36 0.65
N GLY A 116 6.90 -2.46 -0.50
CA GLY A 116 6.28 -2.07 -1.76
C GLY A 116 5.11 -3.00 -2.08
N GLY A 117 3.99 -2.43 -2.53
CA GLY A 117 2.82 -3.18 -2.97
C GLY A 117 1.77 -2.23 -3.54
N PHE A 118 0.83 -2.74 -4.34
CA PHE A 118 0.00 -1.90 -5.22
C PHE A 118 0.86 -1.05 -6.17
N VAL A 119 1.92 -1.64 -6.70
CA VAL A 119 2.85 -0.99 -7.65
C VAL A 119 2.45 -1.37 -9.07
N SER A 120 2.69 -0.46 -10.02
CA SER A 120 2.39 -0.65 -11.44
C SER A 120 3.45 0.00 -12.31
N THR A 121 3.75 -0.67 -13.42
CA THR A 121 4.59 -0.19 -14.52
C THR A 121 3.75 0.48 -15.62
N ALA A 122 2.43 0.53 -15.48
CA ALA A 122 1.54 1.22 -16.40
C ALA A 122 1.82 2.73 -16.40
N LYS A 123 1.72 3.35 -17.57
CA LYS A 123 1.98 4.79 -17.76
C LYS A 123 0.73 5.62 -17.49
N THR A 124 -0.43 4.97 -17.50
CA THR A 124 -1.74 5.57 -17.30
C THR A 124 -2.61 4.65 -16.45
N PRO A 125 -3.57 5.22 -15.71
CA PRO A 125 -4.65 4.46 -15.08
C PRO A 125 -5.36 3.56 -16.09
N GLY A 126 -5.79 2.38 -15.66
CA GLY A 126 -6.54 1.46 -16.51
C GLY A 126 -6.33 -0.01 -16.16
N ALA A 127 -6.65 -0.90 -17.11
CA ALA A 127 -6.65 -2.34 -16.87
C ALA A 127 -5.27 -2.88 -16.43
N GLN A 128 -4.19 -2.42 -17.06
CA GLN A 128 -2.82 -2.80 -16.68
C GLN A 128 -2.52 -2.44 -15.22
N ALA A 129 -2.77 -1.18 -14.85
CA ALA A 129 -2.53 -0.74 -13.49
C ALA A 129 -3.37 -1.55 -12.48
N CYS A 130 -4.65 -1.80 -12.79
CA CYS A 130 -5.53 -2.56 -11.91
C CYS A 130 -4.99 -3.97 -11.61
N TYR A 131 -4.61 -4.75 -12.64
CA TYR A 131 -4.17 -6.13 -12.39
C TYR A 131 -2.77 -6.19 -11.77
N GLU A 132 -1.84 -5.30 -12.14
CA GLU A 132 -0.48 -5.27 -11.56
C GLU A 132 -0.54 -4.86 -10.08
N LYS A 133 -1.37 -3.85 -9.75
CA LYS A 133 -1.54 -3.40 -8.37
C LYS A 133 -2.24 -4.43 -7.50
N PHE A 134 -3.25 -5.11 -8.04
CA PHE A 134 -3.87 -6.22 -7.32
C PHE A 134 -2.87 -7.35 -7.08
N ALA A 135 -2.12 -7.78 -8.11
CA ALA A 135 -1.15 -8.87 -8.01
C ALA A 135 0.01 -8.56 -7.05
N SER A 136 0.51 -7.32 -7.04
CA SER A 136 1.60 -6.90 -6.15
C SER A 136 1.13 -6.56 -4.73
N GLY A 137 -0.09 -6.02 -4.57
CA GLY A 137 -0.62 -5.59 -3.27
C GLY A 137 -1.35 -6.69 -2.49
N PHE A 138 -1.94 -7.68 -3.17
CA PHE A 138 -2.71 -8.74 -2.50
C PHE A 138 -1.83 -9.63 -1.58
N PRO A 139 -0.70 -10.22 -2.03
CA PRO A 139 0.12 -11.07 -1.17
C PRO A 139 0.62 -10.40 0.12
N PRO A 140 1.15 -9.16 0.13
CA PRO A 140 1.64 -8.55 1.37
C PRO A 140 0.52 -8.29 2.39
N VAL A 141 -0.71 -7.99 1.96
CA VAL A 141 -1.86 -7.88 2.88
C VAL A 141 -2.11 -9.21 3.59
N PHE A 142 -2.20 -10.31 2.85
CA PHE A 142 -2.45 -11.65 3.42
C PHE A 142 -1.28 -12.17 4.22
N SER A 143 -0.07 -11.73 3.88
CA SER A 143 1.10 -12.01 4.71
C SER A 143 1.09 -11.23 6.01
N GLY A 144 0.21 -10.26 6.26
CA GLY A 144 0.18 -9.50 7.51
C GLY A 144 1.25 -8.41 7.60
N CYS A 145 1.65 -7.79 6.48
CA CYS A 145 2.54 -6.63 6.51
C CYS A 145 1.88 -5.44 7.21
N SER A 146 2.66 -4.67 7.99
CA SER A 146 2.12 -3.55 8.78
C SER A 146 1.78 -2.33 7.92
N MET A 147 2.60 -2.04 6.92
CA MET A 147 2.43 -0.95 5.96
C MET A 147 2.75 -1.41 4.55
N ILE A 148 2.03 -0.87 3.56
CA ILE A 148 2.23 -1.16 2.15
C ILE A 148 2.23 0.18 1.39
N ALA A 149 3.30 0.43 0.62
CA ALA A 149 3.49 1.66 -0.12
C ALA A 149 3.33 1.44 -1.64
N GLY A 150 2.53 2.27 -2.30
CA GLY A 150 2.29 2.21 -3.76
C GLY A 150 1.00 2.89 -4.25
N ILE A 151 0.13 3.33 -3.34
CA ILE A 151 -1.17 3.94 -3.66
C ILE A 151 -1.00 5.20 -4.54
N GLY A 152 -1.72 5.24 -5.66
CA GLY A 152 -1.72 6.31 -6.66
C GLY A 152 -0.51 6.32 -7.59
N LEU A 153 0.50 5.48 -7.34
CA LEU A 153 1.76 5.51 -8.08
C LEU A 153 1.69 4.67 -9.35
N LEU A 154 2.23 5.22 -10.43
CA LEU A 154 2.33 4.66 -11.77
C LEU A 154 3.76 4.83 -12.30
N ASP A 155 4.03 4.19 -13.45
CA ASP A 155 5.33 4.13 -14.11
C ASP A 155 6.47 3.87 -13.11
N ASP A 156 6.26 2.82 -12.31
CA ASP A 156 7.22 2.33 -11.32
C ASP A 156 7.61 3.40 -10.28
N CYS A 157 6.60 4.02 -9.67
CA CYS A 157 6.73 5.04 -8.61
C CYS A 157 7.27 6.40 -9.06
N THR A 158 7.32 6.67 -10.37
CA THR A 158 7.76 7.97 -10.90
C THR A 158 6.61 8.94 -11.19
N THR A 159 5.38 8.44 -11.27
CA THR A 159 4.19 9.24 -11.57
C THR A 159 3.12 9.05 -10.51
N LEU A 160 2.55 10.15 -10.01
CA LEU A 160 1.37 10.12 -9.14
C LEU A 160 0.14 10.57 -9.95
N ALA A 161 -0.90 9.74 -9.99
CA ALA A 161 -2.17 10.08 -10.64
C ALA A 161 -3.32 10.09 -9.61
N PHE A 162 -4.08 11.19 -9.55
CA PHE A 162 -5.15 11.33 -8.55
C PHE A 162 -6.31 10.37 -8.78
N GLU A 163 -6.66 10.12 -10.04
CA GLU A 163 -7.66 9.11 -10.38
C GLU A 163 -7.20 7.70 -9.98
N GLU A 164 -5.89 7.42 -10.04
CA GLU A 164 -5.32 6.15 -9.60
C GLU A 164 -5.39 6.01 -8.09
N ILE A 165 -5.22 7.10 -7.31
CA ILE A 165 -5.43 7.05 -5.84
C ILE A 165 -6.83 6.54 -5.51
N LEU A 166 -7.85 6.99 -6.25
CA LEU A 166 -9.23 6.55 -6.01
C LEU A 166 -9.48 5.12 -6.46
N ILE A 167 -8.91 4.71 -7.60
CA ILE A 167 -8.98 3.33 -8.10
C ILE A 167 -8.30 2.39 -7.09
N ASP A 168 -7.11 2.75 -6.63
CA ASP A 168 -6.35 2.00 -5.62
C ASP A 168 -7.09 1.92 -4.29
N ALA A 169 -7.77 2.99 -3.89
CA ALA A 169 -8.61 2.95 -2.68
C ALA A 169 -9.75 1.92 -2.80
N GLU A 170 -10.36 1.77 -3.98
CA GLU A 170 -11.35 0.71 -4.23
C GLU A 170 -10.68 -0.68 -4.20
N ILE A 171 -9.52 -0.84 -4.85
CA ILE A 171 -8.74 -2.10 -4.84
C ILE A 171 -8.39 -2.49 -3.39
N VAL A 172 -7.87 -1.58 -2.59
CA VAL A 172 -7.53 -1.81 -1.17
C VAL A 172 -8.75 -2.25 -0.38
N LYS A 173 -9.91 -1.59 -0.56
CA LYS A 173 -11.16 -2.00 0.10
C LYS A 173 -11.61 -3.40 -0.32
N ILE A 174 -11.43 -3.77 -1.60
CA ILE A 174 -11.69 -5.12 -2.08
C ILE A 174 -10.77 -6.11 -1.36
N VAL A 175 -9.46 -5.87 -1.35
CA VAL A 175 -8.47 -6.75 -0.71
C VAL A 175 -8.77 -6.89 0.79
N PHE A 176 -9.12 -5.80 1.48
CA PHE A 176 -9.46 -5.82 2.90
C PHE A 176 -10.78 -6.56 3.17
N ARG A 177 -11.79 -6.44 2.31
CA ARG A 177 -13.01 -7.25 2.44
C ARG A 177 -12.70 -8.73 2.29
N ILE A 178 -11.80 -9.11 1.37
CA ILE A 178 -11.37 -10.52 1.24
C ILE A 178 -10.62 -10.95 2.51
N ALA A 179 -9.73 -10.11 3.04
CA ALA A 179 -8.95 -10.40 4.24
C ALA A 179 -9.82 -10.59 5.50
N GLN A 180 -11.02 -10.00 5.55
CA GLN A 180 -12.00 -10.24 6.63
C GLN A 180 -12.55 -11.68 6.63
N GLY A 181 -12.42 -12.42 5.53
CA GLY A 181 -12.89 -13.80 5.43
C GLY A 181 -14.41 -13.93 5.50
N ILE A 182 -14.86 -15.09 5.98
CA ILE A 182 -16.27 -15.44 6.15
C ILE A 182 -16.52 -15.64 7.65
N GLU A 183 -17.43 -14.85 8.22
CA GLU A 183 -17.88 -15.04 9.60
C GLU A 183 -18.82 -16.25 9.67
N VAL A 184 -18.52 -17.21 10.55
CA VAL A 184 -19.34 -18.41 10.74
C VAL A 184 -19.88 -18.45 12.16
N ASN A 185 -21.19 -18.23 12.30
CA ASN A 185 -21.96 -18.34 13.55
C ASN A 185 -23.43 -18.66 13.23
N ASP A 186 -24.27 -18.86 14.25
CA ASP A 186 -25.67 -19.22 14.07
C ASP A 186 -26.46 -18.22 13.21
N ASN A 187 -26.18 -16.91 13.35
CA ASN A 187 -26.83 -15.87 12.55
C ASN A 187 -26.37 -15.87 11.09
N THR A 188 -25.08 -16.08 10.81
CA THR A 188 -24.55 -16.08 9.44
C THR A 188 -24.80 -17.39 8.70
N LEU A 189 -24.94 -18.51 9.41
CA LEU A 189 -25.42 -19.78 8.84
C LEU A 189 -26.88 -19.68 8.37
N ALA A 190 -27.67 -18.83 9.02
CA ALA A 190 -29.01 -18.44 8.55
C ALA A 190 -29.97 -19.63 8.32
N LEU A 191 -29.82 -20.73 9.08
CA LEU A 191 -30.55 -21.98 8.85
C LEU A 191 -32.07 -21.82 8.99
N ASP A 192 -32.53 -20.99 9.92
CA ASP A 192 -33.96 -20.77 10.15
C ASP A 192 -34.63 -20.03 9.01
N ILE A 193 -33.96 -19.02 8.45
CA ILE A 193 -34.50 -18.28 7.30
C ILE A 193 -34.49 -19.14 6.04
N ILE A 194 -33.46 -19.99 5.87
CA ILE A 194 -33.39 -20.96 4.76
C ILE A 194 -34.60 -21.91 4.82
N ARG A 195 -34.90 -22.46 6.00
CA ARG A 195 -36.08 -23.34 6.21
C ARG A 195 -37.39 -22.59 5.97
N LYS A 196 -37.50 -21.34 6.44
CA LYS A 196 -38.70 -20.50 6.29
C LYS A 196 -39.01 -20.18 4.82
N VAL A 197 -38.00 -19.75 4.06
CA VAL A 197 -38.17 -19.38 2.64
C VAL A 197 -38.44 -20.62 1.78
N GLY A 198 -37.77 -21.72 2.06
CA GLY A 198 -38.01 -23.02 1.43
C GLY A 198 -37.60 -23.10 -0.05
N PRO A 199 -37.76 -24.28 -0.68
CA PRO A 199 -37.40 -24.50 -2.07
C PRO A 199 -38.19 -23.61 -3.04
N GLY A 200 -37.49 -22.97 -3.98
CA GLY A 200 -38.10 -22.10 -5.00
C GLY A 200 -38.48 -20.69 -4.52
N GLY A 201 -38.30 -20.39 -3.22
CA GLY A 201 -38.49 -19.05 -2.67
C GLY A 201 -37.31 -18.10 -2.95
N ASN A 202 -37.41 -16.87 -2.42
CA ASN A 202 -36.33 -15.88 -2.48
C ASN A 202 -36.21 -15.10 -1.17
N PHE A 203 -35.02 -14.56 -0.90
CA PHE A 203 -34.68 -13.90 0.36
C PHE A 203 -34.81 -12.35 0.32
N LEU A 204 -35.29 -11.78 -0.79
CA LEU A 204 -35.24 -10.31 -0.99
C LEU A 204 -36.07 -9.54 0.04
N ALA A 205 -37.23 -10.09 0.42
CA ALA A 205 -38.14 -9.47 1.38
C ALA A 205 -37.80 -9.81 2.85
N GLU A 206 -36.76 -10.61 3.10
CA GLU A 206 -36.46 -11.07 4.45
C GLU A 206 -35.69 -10.01 5.25
N ARG A 207 -36.09 -9.84 6.51
CA ARG A 207 -35.44 -8.88 7.42
C ARG A 207 -33.96 -9.19 7.62
N HIS A 208 -33.60 -10.48 7.65
CA HIS A 208 -32.22 -10.96 7.75
C HIS A 208 -31.34 -10.40 6.61
N THR A 209 -31.86 -10.37 5.37
CA THR A 209 -31.15 -9.80 4.21
C THR A 209 -30.83 -8.32 4.44
N LEU A 210 -31.82 -7.52 4.84
CA LEU A 210 -31.63 -6.08 5.08
C LEU A 210 -30.63 -5.82 6.21
N GLN A 211 -30.68 -6.61 7.28
CA GLN A 211 -29.81 -6.48 8.45
C GLN A 211 -28.35 -6.82 8.14
N ASN A 212 -28.10 -7.81 7.28
CA ASN A 212 -26.75 -8.32 7.01
C ASN A 212 -26.12 -7.73 5.73
N LEU A 213 -26.90 -7.20 4.79
CA LEU A 213 -26.43 -6.76 3.46
C LEU A 213 -25.18 -5.86 3.53
N ARG A 214 -25.23 -4.78 4.31
CA ARG A 214 -24.12 -3.80 4.40
C ARG A 214 -22.89 -4.34 5.10
N ARG A 215 -23.05 -5.38 5.90
CA ARG A 215 -21.96 -6.04 6.64
C ARG A 215 -21.29 -7.11 5.78
N GLU A 216 -22.09 -7.90 5.07
CA GLU A 216 -21.60 -9.03 4.29
C GLU A 216 -21.09 -8.62 2.90
N HIS A 217 -21.76 -7.68 2.23
CA HIS A 217 -21.48 -7.34 0.84
C HIS A 217 -20.55 -6.13 0.70
N PHE A 218 -19.59 -6.24 -0.21
CA PHE A 218 -18.83 -5.10 -0.70
C PHE A 218 -19.71 -4.18 -1.56
N ILE A 219 -19.89 -2.94 -1.12
CA ILE A 219 -20.58 -1.88 -1.85
C ILE A 219 -19.53 -1.00 -2.55
N PRO A 220 -19.38 -1.11 -3.88
CA PRO A 220 -18.36 -0.37 -4.60
C PRO A 220 -18.70 1.12 -4.69
N GLU A 221 -17.66 1.94 -4.80
CA GLU A 221 -17.78 3.38 -5.00
C GLU A 221 -17.44 3.84 -6.43
N LEU A 222 -16.67 3.04 -7.18
CA LEU A 222 -16.26 3.31 -8.56
C LEU A 222 -16.71 2.21 -9.52
N THR A 223 -16.77 0.96 -9.05
CA THR A 223 -17.14 -0.20 -9.86
C THR A 223 -18.63 -0.17 -10.21
N ASP A 224 -18.94 -0.12 -11.51
CA ASP A 224 -20.32 -0.15 -12.00
C ASP A 224 -20.83 -1.60 -12.12
N ARG A 225 -21.95 -1.90 -11.46
CA ARG A 225 -22.64 -3.20 -11.50
C ARG A 225 -24.04 -3.11 -12.12
N ARG A 226 -24.39 -1.95 -12.69
CA ARG A 226 -25.71 -1.68 -13.26
C ARG A 226 -25.84 -2.38 -14.62
N SER A 227 -27.06 -2.40 -15.15
CA SER A 227 -27.30 -2.97 -16.48
C SER A 227 -26.61 -2.15 -17.58
N PHE A 228 -26.39 -2.78 -18.72
CA PHE A 228 -25.78 -2.12 -19.88
C PHE A 228 -26.58 -0.89 -20.34
N GLU A 229 -27.91 -0.97 -20.31
CA GLU A 229 -28.80 0.12 -20.70
C GLU A 229 -28.65 1.33 -19.77
N ALA A 230 -28.55 1.11 -18.46
CA ALA A 230 -28.31 2.18 -17.49
C ALA A 230 -26.92 2.81 -17.69
N TRP A 231 -25.91 1.99 -17.94
CA TRP A 231 -24.53 2.46 -18.18
C TRP A 231 -24.42 3.31 -19.47
N ILE A 232 -25.03 2.87 -20.57
CA ILE A 232 -25.08 3.64 -21.83
C ILE A 232 -25.87 4.93 -21.66
N LYS A 233 -27.00 4.90 -20.96
CA LYS A 233 -27.82 6.09 -20.68
C LYS A 233 -27.02 7.18 -19.95
N ASP A 234 -26.09 6.79 -19.09
CA ASP A 234 -25.19 7.70 -18.36
C ASP A 234 -23.87 8.00 -19.11
N GLY A 235 -23.83 7.69 -20.40
CA GLY A 235 -22.74 8.08 -21.31
C GLY A 235 -21.60 7.06 -21.42
N GLY A 236 -21.80 5.82 -20.98
CA GLY A 236 -20.84 4.73 -21.21
C GLY A 236 -19.46 4.99 -20.59
N LYS A 237 -19.44 5.57 -19.39
CA LYS A 237 -18.18 6.00 -18.75
C LYS A 237 -17.38 4.80 -18.26
N ASP A 238 -16.08 4.79 -18.56
CA ASP A 238 -15.16 3.82 -17.99
C ASP A 238 -14.77 4.19 -16.54
N LEU A 239 -14.08 3.25 -15.88
CA LEU A 239 -13.60 3.41 -14.51
C LEU A 239 -12.75 4.67 -14.33
N VAL A 240 -11.83 4.93 -15.26
CA VAL A 240 -10.87 6.04 -15.19
C VAL A 240 -11.60 7.38 -15.29
N ARG A 241 -12.59 7.49 -16.16
CA ARG A 241 -13.42 8.69 -16.31
C ARG A 241 -14.25 8.96 -15.05
N ILE A 242 -14.85 7.93 -14.47
CA ILE A 242 -15.60 8.06 -13.20
C ILE A 242 -14.65 8.56 -12.09
N ALA A 243 -13.46 7.96 -11.97
CA ALA A 243 -12.47 8.38 -10.99
C ALA A 243 -12.03 9.85 -11.20
N LYS A 244 -11.75 10.27 -12.44
CA LYS A 244 -11.42 11.67 -12.77
C LYS A 244 -12.52 12.66 -12.40
N GLU A 245 -13.78 12.31 -12.66
CA GLU A 245 -14.92 13.14 -12.26
C GLU A 245 -15.01 13.26 -10.73
N LYS A 246 -14.81 12.16 -9.99
CA LYS A 246 -14.82 12.15 -8.53
C LYS A 246 -13.66 12.94 -7.93
N VAL A 247 -12.45 12.87 -8.51
CA VAL A 247 -11.30 13.70 -8.11
C VAL A 247 -11.65 15.19 -8.17
N LYS A 248 -12.26 15.65 -9.27
CA LYS A 248 -12.67 17.06 -9.41
C LYS A 248 -13.61 17.49 -8.30
N VAL A 249 -14.59 16.65 -7.97
CA VAL A 249 -15.54 16.93 -6.88
C VAL A 249 -14.82 17.00 -5.54
N ILE A 250 -13.94 16.04 -5.22
CA ILE A 250 -13.19 16.03 -3.95
C ILE A 250 -12.34 17.28 -3.82
N LEU A 251 -11.57 17.64 -4.84
CA LEU A 251 -10.71 18.83 -4.81
C LEU A 251 -11.48 20.13 -4.67
N GLN A 252 -12.72 20.20 -5.16
CA GLN A 252 -13.57 21.39 -5.05
C GLN A 252 -14.31 21.49 -3.71
N THR A 253 -14.60 20.36 -3.07
CA THR A 253 -15.56 20.32 -1.94
C THR A 253 -14.94 19.92 -0.61
N HIS A 254 -13.80 19.22 -0.61
CA HIS A 254 -13.16 18.77 0.62
C HIS A 254 -12.51 19.94 1.36
N GLN A 255 -12.86 20.11 2.64
CA GLN A 255 -12.24 21.10 3.52
C GLN A 255 -11.51 20.39 4.65
N VAL A 256 -10.22 20.71 4.81
CA VAL A 256 -9.40 20.22 5.92
C VAL A 256 -9.57 21.18 7.09
N GLN A 257 -9.79 20.63 8.29
CA GLN A 257 -9.82 21.45 9.51
C GLN A 257 -8.42 22.07 9.72
N PRO A 258 -8.31 23.39 9.87
CA PRO A 258 -7.02 24.02 10.06
C PRO A 258 -6.42 23.64 11.42
N LEU A 259 -5.10 23.60 11.50
CA LEU A 259 -4.39 23.47 12.77
C LEU A 259 -4.68 24.67 13.68
N GLU A 260 -4.47 24.52 14.99
CA GLU A 260 -4.58 25.63 15.92
C GLU A 260 -3.62 26.78 15.54
N LYS A 261 -4.04 28.03 15.77
CA LYS A 261 -3.29 29.22 15.33
C LYS A 261 -1.86 29.27 15.87
N ASP A 262 -1.67 28.86 17.12
CA ASP A 262 -0.35 28.87 17.75
C ASP A 262 0.59 27.82 17.14
N VAL A 263 0.05 26.64 16.79
CA VAL A 263 0.80 25.59 16.08
C VAL A 263 1.22 26.08 14.69
N GLN A 264 0.31 26.72 13.95
CA GLN A 264 0.64 27.29 12.62
C GLN A 264 1.76 28.34 12.72
N LYS A 265 1.68 29.21 13.74
CA LYS A 265 2.69 30.25 13.98
C LYS A 265 4.05 29.63 14.31
N GLU A 266 4.07 28.58 15.12
CA GLU A 266 5.31 27.89 15.49
C GLU A 266 5.94 27.16 14.29
N ILE A 267 5.15 26.44 13.49
CA ILE A 267 5.63 25.81 12.25
C ILE A 267 6.27 26.85 11.33
N LYS A 268 5.59 27.98 11.13
CA LYS A 268 6.12 29.08 10.30
C LYS A 268 7.44 29.62 10.85
N ARG A 269 7.54 29.82 12.16
CA ARG A 269 8.79 30.27 12.82
C ARG A 269 9.93 29.28 12.59
N ILE A 270 9.67 27.98 12.69
CA ILE A 270 10.67 26.92 12.47
C ILE A 270 11.16 26.94 11.02
N ILE A 271 10.25 27.04 10.05
CA ILE A 271 10.59 27.12 8.62
C ILE A 271 11.43 28.36 8.32
N GLU A 272 10.99 29.55 8.76
CA GLU A 272 11.71 30.81 8.54
C GLU A 272 13.12 30.81 9.14
N ARG A 273 13.29 30.13 10.29
CA ARG A 273 14.62 29.96 10.90
C ARG A 273 15.48 29.03 10.04
N ALA A 274 14.96 27.87 9.64
CA ALA A 274 15.69 26.91 8.83
C ALA A 274 16.11 27.51 7.47
N GLU A 275 15.25 28.29 6.83
CA GLU A 275 15.57 29.00 5.59
C GLU A 275 16.73 29.99 5.75
N LYS A 276 16.80 30.70 6.89
CA LYS A 276 17.93 31.60 7.19
C LYS A 276 19.22 30.85 7.42
N ASP A 277 19.17 29.78 8.20
CA ASP A 277 20.33 28.95 8.54
C ASP A 277 20.91 28.26 7.28
N LEU A 278 20.07 27.91 6.29
CA LEU A 278 20.50 27.34 5.01
C LEU A 278 21.02 28.38 3.99
N ALA A 279 20.69 29.67 4.19
CA ALA A 279 21.14 30.75 3.32
C ALA A 279 22.53 31.31 3.69
N THR A 280 23.04 30.93 4.86
CA THR A 280 24.39 31.26 5.36
C THR A 280 25.38 30.14 5.14
#